data_AF-A0A5B0E284-F1
#
_entry.id   AF-A0A5B0E284-F1
#
_cell.length_a   1.000
_cell.length_b   1.000
_cell.length_c   1.000
_cell.angle_alpha   90.00
_cell.angle_beta   90.00
_cell.angle_gamma   90.00
#
_symmetry.space_group_name_H-M   'P 1'
#
loop_
_entity.id
_entity.type
_entity.pdbx_description
1 polymer ?
#
loop_
_entity_poly.entity_id
_entity_poly.type
_entity_poly.pdbx_seq_one_letter_code
_entity_poly.pdbx_strand_id
1 'polypeptide(L)' 'MEDEVTIEHEGTQYAAPYLVSGDTLTVFLPNGEQRSTELRGLSAESAARHHLRFYVGGITKKQ' A
#
# COMPACT_ATOMS: atom_id res chain seq x y z
N MET A 1 -4.21 14.86 -0.92
CA MET A 1 -5.30 14.19 -0.20
C MET A 1 -4.67 12.93 0.37
N GLU A 2 -4.81 12.72 1.68
CA GLU A 2 -4.39 11.48 2.32
C GLU A 2 -5.58 10.54 2.25
N ASP A 3 -5.41 9.45 1.52
CA ASP A 3 -6.40 8.40 1.34
C ASP A 3 -5.86 7.11 1.95
N GLU A 4 -6.71 6.10 2.12
CA GLU A 4 -6.31 4.82 2.72
C GLU A 4 -6.78 3.67 1.85
N VAL A 5 -5.96 2.62 1.78
CA VAL A 5 -6.32 1.36 1.14
C VAL A 5 -6.39 0.25 2.17
N THR A 6 -7.44 -0.57 2.07
CA THR A 6 -7.65 -1.75 2.92
C THR A 6 -7.66 -3.03 2.10
N ILE A 7 -7.02 -4.09 2.61
CA ILE A 7 -7.11 -5.44 2.06
C ILE A 7 -7.38 -6.45 3.16
N GLU A 8 -8.05 -7.54 2.82
CA GLU A 8 -8.20 -8.70 3.68
C GLU A 8 -7.21 -9.79 3.25
N HIS A 9 -6.49 -10.38 4.21
CA HIS A 9 -5.60 -11.50 3.99
C HIS A 9 -5.63 -12.44 5.20
N GLU A 10 -5.92 -13.72 4.96
CA GLU A 10 -6.03 -14.75 6.00
C GLU A 10 -6.98 -14.36 7.15
N GLY A 11 -8.10 -13.72 6.81
CA GLY A 11 -9.09 -13.24 7.79
C GLY A 11 -8.65 -12.04 8.62
N THR A 12 -7.46 -11.48 8.36
CA THR A 12 -6.98 -10.24 8.97
C THR A 12 -7.10 -9.09 7.98
N GLN A 13 -7.70 -7.99 8.44
CA GLN A 13 -7.79 -6.76 7.65
C GLN A 13 -6.55 -5.90 7.88
N TYR A 14 -5.88 -5.55 6.79
CA TYR A 14 -4.73 -4.66 6.78
C TYR A 14 -5.13 -3.36 6.11
N ALA A 15 -4.74 -2.25 6.70
CA ALA A 15 -4.97 -0.90 6.19
C ALA A 15 -3.63 -0.18 6.07
N ALA A 16 -3.49 0.66 5.03
CA ALA A 16 -2.33 1.52 4.87
C ALA A 16 -2.74 2.85 4.25
N PRO A 17 -2.40 3.98 4.89
CA PRO A 17 -2.60 5.29 4.29
C PRO A 17 -1.62 5.49 3.14
N TYR A 18 -2.02 6.30 2.17
CA TYR A 18 -1.20 6.72 1.05
C TYR A 18 -1.41 8.19 0.71
N LEU A 19 -0.35 8.80 0.18
CA LEU A 19 -0.29 10.18 -0.25
C LEU A 19 0.08 10.24 -1.73
N VAL A 20 -0.66 11.03 -2.50
CA VAL A 20 -0.32 11.34 -3.90
C VAL A 20 0.21 12.76 -3.98
N SER A 21 1.43 12.89 -4.50
CA SER A 21 2.09 14.16 -4.76
C SER A 21 2.51 14.22 -6.23
N GLY A 22 1.74 14.95 -7.04
CA GLY A 22 1.94 14.99 -8.49
C GLY A 22 1.67 13.62 -9.12
N ASP A 23 2.68 13.04 -9.76
CA ASP A 23 2.63 11.69 -10.34
C ASP A 23 3.25 10.63 -9.42
N THR A 24 3.58 10.96 -8.18
CA THR A 24 4.19 10.02 -7.21
C THR A 24 3.21 9.65 -6.12
N LEU A 25 3.03 8.35 -5.93
CA LEU A 25 2.31 7.75 -4.82
C LEU A 25 3.30 7.32 -3.74
N THR A 26 3.00 7.63 -2.48
CA THR A 26 3.73 7.16 -1.30
C THR A 26 2.77 6.44 -0.37
N VAL A 27 3.05 5.18 -0.05
CA VAL A 27 2.25 4.32 0.84
C VAL A 27 2.99 4.13 2.16
N PHE A 28 2.29 4.28 3.27
CA PHE A 28 2.82 4.09 4.62
C PHE A 28 2.41 2.69 5.12
N LEU A 29 3.35 1.76 5.12
CA LEU A 29 3.10 0.37 5.48
C LEU A 29 2.95 0.20 7.02
N PRO A 30 2.20 -0.82 7.48
CA PRO A 30 1.99 -1.07 8.91
C PRO A 30 3.25 -1.35 9.74
N ASN A 31 4.36 -1.75 9.10
CA ASN A 31 5.66 -1.91 9.76
C ASN A 31 6.43 -0.58 9.97
N GLY A 32 5.84 0.55 9.56
CA GLY A 32 6.49 1.87 9.59
C GLY A 32 7.37 2.16 8.37
N GLU A 33 7.51 1.23 7.42
CA GLU A 33 8.19 1.52 6.15
C GLU A 33 7.33 2.38 5.23
N GLN A 34 7.98 3.12 4.36
CA GLN A 34 7.33 3.88 3.30
C GLN A 34 7.75 3.34 1.94
N ARG A 35 6.78 3.22 1.01
CA ARG A 35 7.02 2.78 -0.36
C ARG A 35 6.48 3.80 -1.32
N SER A 36 7.33 4.28 -2.22
CA SER A 36 6.94 5.25 -3.24
C SER A 36 7.04 4.65 -4.65
N THR A 37 6.07 4.97 -5.50
CA THR A 37 6.08 4.65 -6.92
C THR A 37 5.53 5.81 -7.74
N GLU A 38 6.04 5.98 -8.96
CA GLU A 38 5.40 6.84 -9.94
C GLU A 38 4.15 6.15 -10.50
N LEU A 39 3.07 6.91 -10.69
CA LEU A 39 1.79 6.42 -11.17
C LEU A 39 1.80 6.27 -12.68
N ARG A 40 2.37 7.24 -13.43
CA ARG A 40 2.47 7.16 -14.90
C ARG A 40 1.14 6.80 -15.58
N GLY A 41 0.03 7.32 -15.05
CA GLY A 41 -1.33 7.02 -15.51
C GLY A 41 -2.03 5.84 -14.83
N LEU A 42 -1.39 5.16 -13.87
CA LEU A 42 -2.02 4.17 -12.99
C LEU A 42 -2.87 4.87 -11.91
N SER A 43 -3.90 4.18 -11.41
CA SER A 43 -4.66 4.69 -10.27
C SER A 43 -3.86 4.57 -8.98
N ALA A 44 -3.87 5.65 -8.19
CA ALA A 44 -3.22 5.71 -6.88
C ALA A 44 -3.67 4.58 -5.96
N GLU A 45 -4.97 4.34 -5.89
CA GLU A 45 -5.55 3.28 -5.06
C GLU A 45 -5.03 1.89 -5.49
N SER A 46 -5.00 1.58 -6.79
CA SER A 46 -4.53 0.27 -7.27
C SER A 46 -3.04 0.05 -7.00
N ALA A 47 -2.23 1.09 -7.21
CA ALA A 47 -0.80 1.02 -6.90
C ALA A 47 -0.58 0.89 -5.38
N ALA A 48 -1.34 1.61 -4.55
CA ALA A 48 -1.27 1.50 -3.10
C ALA A 48 -1.65 0.10 -2.61
N ARG A 49 -2.74 -0.45 -3.16
CA ARG A 49 -3.20 -1.80 -2.87
C ARG A 49 -2.15 -2.85 -3.22
N HIS A 50 -1.42 -2.66 -4.32
CA HIS A 50 -0.35 -3.56 -4.72
C HIS A 50 0.79 -3.58 -3.70
N HIS A 51 1.22 -2.41 -3.22
CA HIS A 51 2.23 -2.31 -2.16
C HIS A 51 1.79 -2.96 -0.86
N LEU A 52 0.55 -2.71 -0.42
CA LEU A 52 0.00 -3.33 0.78
C LEU A 52 -0.08 -4.84 0.66
N ARG A 53 -0.51 -5.37 -0.50
CA ARG A 53 -0.59 -6.81 -0.76
C ARG A 53 0.78 -7.47 -0.77
N PHE A 54 1.80 -6.81 -1.32
CA PHE A 54 3.16 -7.32 -1.30
C PHE A 54 3.73 -7.38 0.13
N TYR A 55 3.52 -6.32 0.92
CA TYR A 55 3.88 -6.30 2.34
C TYR A 55 3.22 -7.46 3.10
N VAL A 56 1.91 -7.61 2.94
CA VAL A 56 1.13 -8.67 3.60
C VAL A 56 1.58 -10.07 3.16
N GLY A 57 1.88 -10.28 1.88
CA GLY A 57 2.45 -11.56 1.41
C GLY A 57 3.89 -11.82 1.91
N GLY A 58 4.63 -10.77 2.27
CA GLY A 58 5.97 -10.87 2.85
C GLY A 58 5.98 -11.23 4.32
N ILE A 59 5.00 -10.75 5.09
CA ILE A 59 4.84 -11.11 6.51
C ILE A 59 4.39 -12.57 6.68
N THR A 60 3.49 -13.08 5.83
CA THR A 60 2.97 -14.45 5.95
C THR A 60 3.99 -15.52 5.58
N LYS A 61 4.94 -15.20 4.69
CA LYS A 61 6.07 -16.10 4.36
C LYS A 61 7.15 -16.20 5.44
N LYS A 62 7.14 -15.31 6.44
CA LYS A 62 8.11 -15.31 7.54
C LYS A 62 7.61 -16.04 8.80
N GLN A 63 6.42 -16.65 8.76
CA GLN A 63 5.87 -17.48 9.83
C GLN A 63 6.10 -18.97 9.60
#